data_AF-A0A0D0E2W9-F1
#
_entry.id   AF-A0A0D0E2W9-F1
#
_cell.length_a   1.000
_cell.length_b   1.000
_cell.length_c   1.000
_cell.angle_alpha   90.00
_cell.angle_beta   90.00
_cell.angle_gamma   90.00
#
_symmetry.space_group_name_H-M   'P 1'
#
loop_
_entity.id
_entity.type
_entity.pdbx_description
1 polymer ?
#
loop_
_entity_poly.entity_id
_entity_poly.type
_entity_poly.pdbx_seq_one_letter_code
_entity_poly.pdbx_strand_id
1 'polypeptide(L)'
;MPPCTVSIDLKAHIPPLHHDGYSIKEICILLDVKKSLVYKTLNLHARYRVVCNPHKYLHIVDHCRVLSIADFSFISAVIAHHNTIYLDKFPHELWAKDQVYATLPTLLQAIQQLDITCKAVSA
;
A
#
# COMPACT_ATOMS: atom_id res chain seq x y z
N MET A 1 20.65 6.95 5.73
CA MET A 1 19.92 7.60 4.62
C MET A 1 18.95 6.58 4.04
N PRO A 2 17.68 6.94 3.79
CA PRO A 2 16.79 6.03 3.09
C PRO A 2 17.36 5.78 1.68
N PRO A 3 17.21 4.57 1.11
CA PRO A 3 17.63 4.31 -0.25
C PRO A 3 16.86 5.25 -1.18
N CYS A 4 17.57 6.25 -1.74
CA CYS A 4 17.00 7.21 -2.67
C CYS A 4 16.45 6.45 -3.87
N THR A 5 15.14 6.20 -3.84
CA THR A 5 14.43 5.59 -4.96
C THR A 5 14.36 6.65 -6.03
N VAL A 6 15.07 6.45 -7.15
CA VAL A 6 15.04 7.39 -8.28
C VAL A 6 13.59 7.67 -8.67
N SER A 7 13.25 8.96 -8.80
CA SER A 7 11.89 9.43 -9.10
C SER A 7 11.32 8.72 -10.34
N ILE A 8 10.01 8.44 -10.29
CA ILE A 8 9.28 7.84 -11.40
C ILE A 8 9.30 8.75 -12.61
N ASP A 9 9.21 10.07 -12.40
CA ASP A 9 9.23 11.07 -13.47
C ASP A 9 10.54 11.00 -14.25
N LEU A 10 11.66 10.88 -13.52
CA LEU A 10 12.99 10.73 -14.09
C LEU A 10 13.10 9.48 -14.99
N LYS A 11 12.45 8.38 -14.61
CA LYS A 11 12.38 7.17 -15.44
C LYS A 11 11.42 7.33 -16.62
N ALA A 12 10.35 8.10 -16.47
CA ALA A 12 9.38 8.35 -17.53
C ALA A 12 9.98 9.11 -18.71
N HIS A 13 11.01 9.94 -18.48
CA HIS A 13 11.73 10.65 -19.53
C HIS A 13 12.70 9.78 -20.35
N ILE A 14 13.09 8.59 -19.86
CA ILE A 14 14.09 7.75 -20.53
C ILE A 14 13.59 7.18 -21.88
N PRO A 15 12.40 6.54 -21.96
CA PRO A 15 11.94 5.99 -23.24
C PRO A 15 11.70 7.03 -24.35
N PRO A 16 11.09 8.20 -24.08
CA PRO A 16 10.97 9.26 -25.08
C PRO A 16 12.33 9.72 -25.63
N LEU A 17 13.30 10.01 -24.76
CA LEU A 17 14.63 10.43 -25.20
C LEU A 17 15.32 9.37 -26.06
N HIS A 18 15.20 8.09 -25.70
CA HIS A 18 15.74 7.02 -26.53
C HIS A 18 15.03 6.89 -27.88
N HIS A 19 13.72 7.14 -27.91
CA HIS A 19 12.94 7.17 -29.15
C HIS A 19 13.35 8.35 -30.06
N ASP A 20 13.68 9.49 -29.47
CA ASP A 20 14.15 10.69 -30.18
C ASP A 20 15.60 10.57 -30.70
N GLY A 21 16.24 9.41 -30.50
CA GLY A 21 17.56 9.10 -31.05
C GLY A 21 18.74 9.43 -30.14
N TYR A 22 18.50 9.87 -28.90
CA TYR A 22 19.59 10.11 -27.95
C TYR A 22 20.29 8.81 -27.57
N SER A 23 21.63 8.85 -27.57
CA SER A 23 22.44 7.73 -27.09
C SER A 23 22.29 7.54 -25.58
N ILE A 24 22.54 6.32 -25.11
CA ILE A 24 22.49 6.00 -23.67
C ILE A 24 23.43 6.91 -22.86
N LYS A 25 24.58 7.31 -23.43
CA LYS A 25 25.52 8.23 -22.75
C LYS A 25 24.92 9.62 -22.59
N GLU A 26 24.29 10.16 -23.63
CA GLU A 26 23.65 11.48 -23.59
C GLU A 26 22.48 11.49 -22.62
N ILE A 27 21.65 10.44 -22.61
CA ILE A 27 20.55 10.29 -21.65
C ILE A 27 21.09 10.29 -20.21
N CYS A 28 22.19 9.56 -19.95
CA CYS A 28 22.80 9.54 -18.62
C CYS A 28 23.29 10.92 -18.17
N ILE A 29 23.88 11.69 -19.08
CA ILE A 29 24.39 13.04 -18.79
C ILE A 29 23.22 14.01 -18.57
N LEU A 30 22.21 13.97 -19.43
CA LEU A 30 21.07 14.90 -19.40
C LEU A 30 20.17 14.70 -18.18
N LEU A 31 19.98 13.45 -17.75
CA LEU A 31 19.14 13.10 -16.60
C LEU A 31 19.95 12.91 -15.30
N ASP A 32 21.27 13.02 -15.34
CA ASP A 32 22.19 12.68 -14.25
C ASP A 32 21.91 11.30 -13.61
N VAL A 33 21.83 10.27 -14.47
CA VAL A 33 21.53 8.90 -14.05
C VAL A 33 22.61 7.91 -14.48
N LYS A 34 22.74 6.83 -13.71
CA LYS A 34 23.64 5.72 -14.06
C LYS A 34 23.08 4.94 -15.26
N LYS A 35 23.97 4.50 -16.15
CA LYS A 35 23.63 3.63 -17.31
C LYS A 35 22.78 2.41 -16.96
N SER A 36 23.03 1.81 -15.80
CA SER A 36 22.27 0.64 -15.33
C SER A 36 20.79 0.95 -15.12
N LEU A 37 20.44 2.18 -14.73
CA LEU A 37 19.05 2.61 -14.61
C LEU A 37 18.40 2.76 -15.98
N VAL A 38 19.12 3.34 -16.94
CA VAL A 38 18.64 3.53 -18.31
C VAL A 38 18.31 2.20 -18.95
N TYR A 39 19.25 1.24 -18.91
CA TYR A 39 19.01 -0.10 -19.46
C TYR A 39 17.85 -0.82 -18.78
N LYS A 40 17.74 -0.77 -17.45
CA LYS A 40 16.62 -1.38 -16.72
C LYS A 40 15.28 -0.77 -17.14
N THR A 41 15.23 0.55 -17.28
CA THR A 41 14.01 1.29 -17.62
C THR A 41 13.59 0.99 -19.06
N LEU A 42 14.53 0.98 -20.01
CA LEU A 42 14.26 0.62 -21.40
C LEU A 42 13.79 -0.83 -21.54
N ASN A 43 14.41 -1.77 -20.81
CA ASN A 43 14.00 -3.17 -20.81
C ASN A 43 12.57 -3.34 -20.24
N LEU A 44 12.25 -2.66 -19.13
CA LEU A 44 10.89 -2.65 -18.57
C LEU A 44 9.87 -2.05 -19.56
N HIS A 45 10.22 -0.93 -20.19
CA HIS A 45 9.35 -0.27 -21.16
C HIS A 45 9.12 -1.15 -22.41
N ALA A 46 10.16 -1.83 -22.91
CA ALA A 46 10.03 -2.76 -24.03
C ALA A 46 9.12 -3.95 -23.70
N ARG A 47 9.21 -4.49 -22.48
CA ARG A 47 8.49 -5.70 -22.08
C ARG A 47 7.07 -5.45 -21.61
N TYR A 48 6.83 -4.35 -20.91
CA TYR A 48 5.57 -4.09 -20.20
C TYR A 48 4.96 -2.71 -20.50
N ARG A 49 5.59 -1.90 -21.35
CA ARG A 49 5.18 -0.50 -21.61
C ARG A 49 5.12 0.38 -20.35
N VAL A 50 5.78 -0.04 -19.27
CA VAL A 50 5.89 0.71 -18.02
C VAL A 50 7.35 0.97 -17.66
N VAL A 51 7.61 2.09 -16.99
CA VAL A 51 8.96 2.52 -16.57
C VAL A 51 9.33 2.11 -15.14
N CYS A 52 8.38 1.50 -14.43
CA CYS A 52 8.54 0.99 -13.08
C CYS A 52 8.13 -0.48 -13.01
N ASN A 53 8.62 -1.19 -11.99
CA ASN A 53 8.25 -2.58 -11.76
C ASN A 53 6.74 -2.66 -11.49
N PRO A 54 5.93 -3.31 -12.35
CA PRO A 54 4.49 -3.43 -12.15
C PRO A 54 4.15 -4.24 -10.89
N HIS A 55 5.04 -5.12 -10.46
CA HIS A 55 4.84 -5.95 -9.27
C HIS A 55 5.22 -5.26 -7.96
N LYS A 56 5.75 -4.03 -8.02
CA LYS A 56 6.13 -3.30 -6.78
C LYS A 56 4.92 -2.99 -5.90
N TYR A 57 3.75 -2.77 -6.51
CA TYR A 57 2.51 -2.49 -5.77
C TYR A 57 1.73 -3.76 -5.43
N LEU A 58 1.97 -4.88 -6.13
CA LEU A 58 1.35 -6.16 -5.79
C LEU A 58 1.74 -6.62 -4.38
N HIS A 59 3.01 -6.42 -3.98
CA HIS A 59 3.45 -6.77 -2.64
C HIS A 59 2.93 -5.86 -1.51
N ILE A 60 2.39 -4.68 -1.83
CA ILE A 60 1.78 -3.81 -0.79
C ILE A 60 0.37 -4.31 -0.44
N VAL A 61 -0.30 -4.99 -1.37
CA VAL A 61 -1.65 -5.54 -1.17
C VAL A 61 -1.63 -6.87 -0.39
N ASP A 62 -0.48 -7.53 -0.32
CA ASP A 62 -0.27 -8.81 0.38
C ASP A 62 0.12 -8.68 1.86
N HIS A 63 -0.17 -7.53 2.49
CA HIS A 63 -0.41 -7.60 3.93
C HIS A 63 -1.72 -8.36 4.10
N CYS A 64 -1.63 -9.68 4.27
CA CYS A 64 -2.71 -10.55 4.71
C CYS A 64 -3.44 -9.84 5.85
N ARG A 65 -4.56 -9.20 5.53
CA ARG A 65 -5.40 -8.59 6.54
C ARG A 65 -5.88 -9.78 7.36
N VAL A 66 -5.48 -9.80 8.64
CA VAL A 66 -5.98 -10.78 9.61
C VAL A 66 -7.51 -10.77 9.62
N LEU A 67 -8.11 -9.63 9.25
CA LEU A 67 -9.54 -9.41 9.13
C LEU A 67 -9.99 -9.40 7.66
N SER A 68 -10.93 -10.28 7.34
CA SER A 68 -11.61 -10.35 6.06
C SER A 68 -12.61 -9.20 5.87
N ILE A 69 -13.08 -8.97 4.64
CA ILE A 69 -14.13 -7.97 4.35
C ILE A 69 -15.44 -8.30 5.11
N ALA A 70 -15.73 -9.58 5.33
CA ALA A 70 -16.87 -10.01 6.12
C ALA A 70 -16.70 -9.61 7.60
N ASP A 71 -15.48 -9.74 8.13
CA ASP A 71 -15.15 -9.37 9.51
C ASP A 71 -15.31 -7.85 9.68
N PHE A 72 -14.84 -7.04 8.73
CA PHE A 72 -15.07 -5.58 8.74
C PHE A 72 -16.57 -5.22 8.75
N SER A 73 -17.38 -5.95 7.98
CA SER A 73 -18.84 -5.74 7.95
C SER A 73 -19.50 -6.11 9.27
N PHE A 74 -19.03 -7.19 9.92
CA PHE A 74 -19.48 -7.58 11.25
C PHE A 74 -19.07 -6.56 12.31
N ILE A 75 -17.82 -6.09 12.27
CA ILE A 75 -17.31 -5.06 13.17
C ILE A 75 -18.17 -3.80 13.07
N SER A 76 -18.48 -3.37 11.86
CA SER A 76 -19.35 -2.21 11.62
C SER A 76 -20.76 -2.42 12.17
N ALA A 77 -21.37 -3.59 11.97
CA ALA A 77 -22.69 -3.91 12.49
C ALA A 77 -22.73 -3.93 14.03
N VAL A 78 -21.71 -4.52 14.68
CA VAL A 78 -21.60 -4.57 16.14
C VAL A 78 -21.47 -3.17 16.73
N ILE A 79 -20.63 -2.32 16.13
CA ILE A 79 -20.48 -0.92 16.57
C ILE A 79 -21.76 -0.12 16.33
N ALA A 80 -22.46 -0.34 15.20
CA ALA A 80 -23.73 0.32 14.92
C ALA A 80 -24.83 -0.08 15.90
N HIS A 81 -24.86 -1.34 16.34
CA HIS A 81 -25.83 -1.84 17.31
C HIS A 81 -25.51 -1.43 18.75
N HIS A 82 -24.23 -1.21 19.08
CA HIS A 82 -23.81 -0.87 20.42
C HIS A 82 -22.88 0.35 20.40
N ASN A 83 -23.47 1.51 20.70
CA ASN A 83 -22.79 2.80 20.71
C ASN A 83 -21.63 2.89 21.74
N THR A 84 -21.53 1.94 22.68
CA THR A 84 -20.49 1.87 23.71
C THR A 84 -20.15 0.40 24.05
N ILE A 85 -19.33 -0.26 23.21
CA ILE A 85 -18.72 -1.56 23.56
C ILE A 85 -17.31 -1.31 24.09
N TYR A 86 -16.98 -1.98 25.20
CA TYR A 86 -15.62 -2.05 25.68
C TYR A 86 -14.78 -2.94 24.75
N LEU A 87 -13.65 -2.41 24.30
CA LEU A 87 -12.79 -3.05 23.29
C LEU A 87 -12.22 -4.41 23.76
N ASP A 88 -12.18 -4.67 25.06
CA ASP A 88 -11.73 -5.94 25.67
C ASP A 88 -12.71 -7.11 25.47
N LYS A 89 -14.01 -6.83 25.31
CA LYS A 89 -15.03 -7.86 25.01
C LYS A 89 -15.09 -8.23 23.54
N PHE A 90 -14.59 -7.34 22.69
CA PHE A 90 -14.69 -7.43 21.24
C PHE A 90 -13.94 -8.63 20.62
N PRO A 91 -12.69 -8.97 21.04
CA PRO A 91 -12.02 -10.19 20.57
C PRO A 91 -12.79 -11.48 20.85
N HIS A 92 -13.51 -11.54 21.99
CA HIS A 92 -14.29 -12.71 22.36
C HIS A 92 -15.53 -12.88 21.49
N GLU A 93 -16.21 -11.79 21.13
CA GLU A 93 -17.36 -11.80 20.22
C GLU A 93 -16.93 -12.13 18.78
N LEU A 94 -15.79 -11.61 18.33
CA LEU A 94 -15.22 -11.93 17.01
C LEU A 94 -14.83 -13.41 16.92
N TRP A 95 -14.20 -13.95 17.97
CA TRP A 95 -13.84 -15.36 18.05
C TRP A 95 -15.06 -16.27 18.04
N ALA A 96 -16.11 -15.92 18.79
CA ALA A 96 -17.33 -16.71 18.89
C ALA A 96 -18.07 -16.87 17.55
N LYS A 97 -17.93 -15.88 16.65
CA LYS A 97 -18.64 -15.86 15.37
C LYS A 97 -17.79 -16.34 14.18
N ASP A 98 -16.60 -15.79 14.03
CA ASP A 98 -15.78 -15.99 12.81
C ASP A 98 -14.51 -16.81 13.08
N GLN A 99 -14.28 -17.29 14.32
CA GLN A 99 -13.05 -17.99 14.75
C GLN A 99 -11.75 -17.22 14.46
N VAL A 100 -11.85 -15.91 14.26
CA VAL A 100 -10.71 -15.04 14.03
C VAL A 100 -10.23 -14.49 15.37
N TYR A 101 -8.97 -14.74 15.70
CA TYR A 101 -8.33 -14.11 16.86
C TYR A 101 -7.69 -12.80 16.44
N ALA A 102 -8.41 -11.69 16.67
CA ALA A 102 -7.87 -10.35 16.47
C ALA A 102 -7.30 -9.80 17.77
N THR A 103 -6.06 -9.32 17.72
CA THR A 103 -5.48 -8.62 18.86
C THR A 103 -6.09 -7.22 19.00
N LEU A 104 -6.11 -6.67 20.22
CA LEU A 104 -6.56 -5.30 20.49
C LEU A 104 -5.98 -4.23 19.52
N PRO A 105 -4.67 -4.21 19.20
CA PRO A 105 -4.14 -3.26 18.22
C PRO A 105 -4.68 -3.50 16.79
N THR A 106 -4.92 -4.74 16.39
CA THR A 106 -5.53 -5.07 15.09
C THR A 106 -6.97 -4.54 15.01
N LEU A 107 -7.73 -4.67 16.09
CA LEU A 107 -9.09 -4.14 16.19
C LEU A 107 -9.12 -2.62 16.17
N LEU A 108 -8.24 -1.97 16.95
CA LEU A 108 -8.14 -0.52 16.97
C LEU A 108 -7.80 0.03 15.58
N GLN A 109 -6.87 -0.61 14.88
CA GLN A 109 -6.52 -0.25 13.50
C GLN A 109 -7.70 -0.47 12.54
N ALA A 110 -8.47 -1.55 12.70
CA ALA A 110 -9.65 -1.81 11.88
C ALA A 110 -10.75 -0.76 12.10
N ILE A 111 -10.98 -0.36 13.35
CA ILE A 111 -11.95 0.71 13.70
C ILE A 111 -11.50 2.06 13.13
N GLN A 112 -10.20 2.37 13.21
CA GLN A 112 -9.64 3.58 12.60
C GLN A 112 -9.78 3.57 11.07
N GLN A 113 -9.63 2.41 10.42
CA GLN A 113 -9.87 2.27 8.98
C GLN A 113 -11.34 2.42 8.58
N LEU A 114 -12.28 2.25 9.52
CA LEU A 114 -13.71 2.45 9.30
C LEU A 114 -14.14 3.91 9.55
N ASP A 115 -13.20 4.85 9.76
CA ASP A 115 -13.43 6.26 10.10
C ASP A 115 -14.32 6.46 11.35
N ILE A 116 -14.44 5.45 12.20
CA ILE A 116 -15.18 5.52 13.46
C ILE A 116 -14.27 6.20 14.48
N THR A 117 -14.45 7.50 14.64
CA THR A 117 -13.76 8.28 15.67
C THR A 117 -14.44 8.03 17.01
N CYS A 118 -13.73 7.42 17.95
CA CYS A 118 -14.21 7.28 19.32
C CYS A 118 -14.52 8.68 19.89
N LYS A 119 -15.80 9.02 20.00
CA LYS A 119 -16.22 10.24 20.67
C LYS A 119 -15.90 10.07 22.16
N ALA A 120 -14.93 10.83 22.66
CA ALA A 120 -14.59 10.83 24.07
C ALA A 120 -15.81 11.25 24.89
N VAL A 121 -16.29 10.36 25.76
CA VAL A 121 -17.27 10.71 26.79
C VAL A 121 -16.46 11.19 27.99
N SER A 122 -16.44 12.51 28.21
CA SER A 122 -15.92 13.09 29.45
C SER A 122 -16.84 12.69 30.61
N ALA A 123 -16.22 12.23 31.69
CA ALA A 123 -16.86 11.95 32.98
C ALA A 123 -17.27 13.25 33.70
#